data_AF-A0A9D8TLD9-F1
#
_entry.id   AF-A0A9D8TLD9-F1
#
_cell.length_a   1.000
_cell.length_b   1.000
_cell.length_c   1.000
_cell.angle_alpha   90.00
_cell.angle_beta   90.00
_cell.angle_gamma   90.00
#
_symmetry.space_group_name_H-M   'P 1'
#
loop_
_entity.id
_entity.type
_entity.pdbx_description
1 polymer ?
#
loop_
_entity_poly.entity_id
_entity_poly.type
_entity_poly.pdbx_seq_one_letter_code
_entity_poly.pdbx_strand_id
1 'polypeptide(L)'
;MTGQNARWAEGMEWTMKYLNKHGLKKGSSFEVSVKYADDVEFKGKVGNKIKRETDLQVCPNGPEAGGCTYFEFKSVREVPPPSFDEQFVKDLLNKDVEDLSQIKWIFDGKKIDKAALEALKNRIDALDIPEPAWKKFEMSSAEELKEKLKTDVIFNDIFKVVE
;
A
#
# COMPACT_ATOMS: atom_id res chain seq x y z
N MET A 1 -11.32 -28.59 7.89
CA MET A 1 -10.47 -27.49 7.39
C MET A 1 -11.00 -26.21 8.02
N THR A 2 -10.18 -25.50 8.79
CA THR A 2 -10.60 -24.35 9.62
C THR A 2 -10.78 -23.09 8.78
N GLY A 3 -11.79 -22.28 9.11
CA GLY A 3 -12.27 -21.14 8.30
C GLY A 3 -11.30 -19.98 8.07
N GLN A 4 -10.13 -19.96 8.72
CA GLN A 4 -9.07 -19.00 8.41
C GLN A 4 -8.43 -19.31 7.06
N ASN A 5 -8.00 -20.55 6.81
CA ASN A 5 -7.31 -20.95 5.56
C ASN A 5 -8.11 -20.64 4.28
N ALA A 6 -9.45 -20.72 4.34
CA ALA A 6 -10.32 -20.37 3.22
C ALA A 6 -10.35 -18.86 2.93
N ARG A 7 -10.42 -18.01 3.97
CA ARG A 7 -10.43 -16.54 3.82
C ARG A 7 -9.11 -15.98 3.28
N TRP A 8 -8.00 -16.68 3.54
CA TRP A 8 -6.66 -16.33 3.06
C TRP A 8 -6.45 -16.64 1.57
N ALA A 9 -6.96 -17.79 1.10
CA ALA A 9 -6.90 -18.17 -0.31
C ALA A 9 -7.64 -17.15 -1.21
N GLU A 10 -8.80 -16.66 -0.75
CA GLU A 10 -9.59 -15.66 -1.47
C GLU A 10 -8.85 -14.33 -1.69
N GLY A 11 -8.15 -13.83 -0.66
CA GLY A 11 -7.39 -12.57 -0.77
C GLY A 11 -6.21 -12.66 -1.73
N MET A 12 -5.49 -13.79 -1.71
CA MET A 12 -4.39 -14.06 -2.66
C MET A 12 -4.88 -14.18 -4.10
N GLU A 13 -5.97 -14.93 -4.31
CA GLU A 13 -6.54 -15.11 -5.64
C GLU A 13 -6.98 -13.77 -6.24
N TRP A 14 -7.53 -12.88 -5.41
CA TRP A 14 -7.87 -11.52 -5.83
C TRP A 14 -6.63 -10.68 -6.19
N THR A 15 -5.59 -10.64 -5.34
CA THR A 15 -4.35 -9.92 -5.66
C THR A 15 -3.74 -10.41 -6.98
N MET A 16 -3.67 -11.73 -7.18
CA MET A 16 -3.14 -12.31 -8.43
C MET A 16 -4.02 -12.00 -9.65
N LYS A 17 -5.34 -11.94 -9.51
CA LYS A 17 -6.25 -11.49 -10.58
C LYS A 17 -6.01 -10.03 -10.94
N TYR A 18 -5.85 -9.16 -9.94
CA TYR A 18 -5.54 -7.74 -10.16
C TYR A 18 -4.24 -7.56 -10.96
N LEU A 19 -3.15 -8.20 -10.54
CA LEU A 19 -1.85 -8.10 -11.23
C LEU A 19 -1.92 -8.55 -12.70
N ASN A 20 -2.60 -9.67 -12.97
CA ASN A 20 -2.77 -10.18 -14.32
C ASN A 20 -3.65 -9.26 -15.19
N LYS A 21 -4.72 -8.69 -14.64
CA LYS A 21 -5.66 -7.80 -15.36
C LYS A 21 -5.02 -6.46 -15.72
N HIS A 22 -4.13 -5.94 -14.88
CA HIS A 22 -3.48 -4.65 -15.07
C HIS A 22 -2.13 -4.71 -15.81
N GLY A 23 -1.80 -5.85 -16.43
CA GLY A 23 -0.64 -5.97 -17.31
C GLY A 23 0.72 -5.99 -16.60
N LEU A 24 0.72 -6.18 -15.28
CA LEU A 24 1.93 -6.41 -14.48
C LEU A 24 2.37 -7.87 -14.68
N LYS A 25 2.80 -8.19 -15.91
CA LYS A 25 3.07 -9.57 -16.33
C LYS A 25 4.35 -10.13 -15.72
N LYS A 26 4.25 -11.39 -15.30
CA LYS A 26 5.35 -12.30 -14.98
C LYS A 26 6.33 -12.36 -16.17
N GLY A 27 7.55 -11.86 -16.00
CA GLY A 27 8.59 -11.95 -17.05
C GLY A 27 9.71 -10.91 -17.01
N SER A 28 9.48 -9.73 -16.43
CA SER A 28 10.51 -8.69 -16.31
C SER A 28 11.11 -8.68 -14.90
N SER A 29 11.87 -9.72 -14.52
CA SER A 29 12.54 -9.81 -13.20
C SER A 29 11.66 -9.39 -12.01
N PHE A 30 10.39 -9.81 -12.02
CA PHE A 30 9.45 -9.64 -10.90
C PHE A 30 9.30 -10.98 -10.19
N GLU A 31 9.83 -11.09 -8.99
CA GLU A 31 9.54 -12.18 -8.06
C GLU A 31 8.31 -11.79 -7.25
N VAL A 32 7.13 -12.26 -7.67
CA VAL A 32 5.88 -12.10 -6.90
C VAL A 32 5.86 -13.20 -5.84
N SER A 33 6.33 -12.86 -4.63
CA SER A 33 6.29 -13.74 -3.46
C SER A 33 5.06 -13.43 -2.62
N VAL A 34 4.05 -14.31 -2.65
CA VAL A 34 2.94 -14.29 -1.69
C VAL A 34 3.32 -15.12 -0.47
N LYS A 35 3.21 -14.58 0.75
CA LYS A 35 3.32 -15.38 1.98
C LYS A 35 2.30 -15.01 3.05
N TYR A 36 1.85 -16.08 3.71
CA TYR A 36 1.00 -16.15 4.89
C TYR A 36 1.69 -15.50 6.10
N ALA A 37 0.89 -14.90 6.99
CA ALA A 37 1.34 -14.54 8.32
C ALA A 37 1.44 -15.81 9.17
N ASP A 38 2.66 -16.17 9.55
CA ASP A 38 3.11 -16.49 10.90
C ASP A 38 4.64 -16.55 10.78
N ASP A 39 5.31 -15.49 11.23
CA ASP A 39 6.74 -15.16 11.06
C ASP A 39 7.18 -14.65 9.67
N VAL A 40 7.71 -13.42 9.66
CA VAL A 40 8.29 -12.72 8.50
C VAL A 40 9.43 -13.52 7.84
N GLU A 41 9.47 -13.58 6.49
CA GLU A 41 10.71 -13.34 5.72
C GLU A 41 10.43 -13.10 4.22
N PHE A 42 10.69 -11.87 3.78
CA PHE A 42 10.83 -11.44 2.39
C PHE A 42 12.25 -11.75 1.88
N LYS A 43 12.38 -12.13 0.60
CA LYS A 43 13.68 -12.17 -0.08
C LYS A 43 13.58 -11.40 -1.39
N GLY A 44 14.28 -10.27 -1.45
CA GLY A 44 14.71 -9.64 -2.70
C GLY A 44 16.14 -9.17 -2.51
N LYS A 45 17.11 -9.85 -3.14
CA LYS A 45 18.53 -9.47 -3.09
C LYS A 45 18.97 -8.91 -4.44
N VAL A 46 19.25 -7.61 -4.49
CA VAL A 46 20.36 -7.05 -5.28
C VAL A 46 21.02 -5.98 -4.40
N GLY A 47 22.17 -6.30 -3.81
CA GLY A 47 22.96 -5.37 -2.97
C GLY A 47 22.67 -5.40 -1.45
N ASN A 48 23.72 -5.22 -0.65
CA ASN A 48 23.80 -5.46 0.81
C ASN A 48 23.08 -4.43 1.72
N LYS A 49 21.85 -3.98 1.41
CA LYS A 49 21.07 -3.10 2.33
C LYS A 49 19.60 -3.52 2.38
N ILE A 50 19.13 -3.95 3.55
CA ILE A 50 17.72 -4.26 3.81
C ILE A 50 16.94 -2.92 3.83
N LYS A 51 15.97 -2.74 2.93
CA LYS A 51 14.96 -1.66 2.92
C LYS A 51 13.56 -2.30 2.93
N ARG A 52 12.55 -1.61 3.48
CA ARG A 52 11.25 -2.17 3.93
C ARG A 52 10.26 -2.56 2.79
N GLU A 53 9.31 -3.40 3.21
CA GLU A 53 8.39 -4.29 2.51
C GLU A 53 6.99 -3.64 2.28
N THR A 54 6.68 -3.27 1.04
CA THR A 54 5.31 -3.10 0.54
C THR A 54 4.89 -4.39 -0.15
N ASP A 55 3.60 -4.75 -0.18
CA ASP A 55 3.15 -6.01 -0.80
C ASP A 55 3.63 -6.16 -2.25
N LEU A 56 3.68 -5.06 -3.02
CA LEU A 56 4.30 -5.04 -4.34
C LEU A 56 4.96 -3.70 -4.65
N GLN A 57 6.16 -3.77 -5.22
CA GLN A 57 6.85 -2.62 -5.80
C GLN A 57 6.92 -2.77 -7.33
N VAL A 58 6.54 -1.72 -8.06
CA VAL A 58 6.62 -1.66 -9.53
C VAL A 58 7.53 -0.50 -9.93
N CYS A 59 8.67 -0.80 -10.54
CA CYS A 59 9.66 0.18 -10.97
C CYS A 59 9.80 0.16 -12.50
N PRO A 60 9.29 1.17 -13.24
CA PRO A 60 9.35 1.18 -14.71
C PRO A 60 10.77 1.09 -15.28
N ASN A 61 11.74 1.71 -14.61
CA ASN A 61 13.13 1.82 -15.05
C ASN A 61 14.11 1.04 -14.13
N GLY A 62 13.59 0.10 -13.34
CA GLY A 62 14.36 -0.62 -12.32
C GLY A 62 14.45 0.13 -10.97
N PRO A 63 14.77 -0.58 -9.87
CA PRO A 63 14.67 -0.05 -8.51
C PRO A 63 15.70 1.04 -8.18
N GLU A 64 16.81 1.09 -8.90
CA GLU A 64 17.88 2.08 -8.70
C GLU A 64 17.58 3.42 -9.38
N ALA A 65 16.65 3.45 -10.34
CA ALA A 65 16.33 4.63 -11.14
C ALA A 65 15.24 5.53 -10.50
N GLY A 66 14.69 5.14 -9.35
CA GLY A 66 13.59 5.86 -8.70
C GLY A 66 12.25 5.71 -9.42
N GLY A 67 11.24 6.43 -8.96
CA GLY A 67 9.90 6.46 -9.57
C GLY A 67 9.11 5.15 -9.46
N CYS A 68 9.42 4.30 -8.48
CA CYS A 68 8.66 3.08 -8.23
C CYS A 68 7.30 3.39 -7.61
N THR A 69 6.29 2.59 -7.93
CA THR A 69 5.00 2.60 -7.23
C THR A 69 4.96 1.46 -6.22
N TYR A 70 4.45 1.75 -5.03
CA TYR A 70 4.39 0.89 -3.86
C TYR A 70 2.93 0.58 -3.54
N PHE A 71 2.59 -0.68 -3.64
CA PHE A 71 1.23 -1.19 -3.46
C PHE A 71 1.12 -1.96 -2.15
N GLU A 72 0.02 -1.69 -1.45
CA GLU A 72 -0.45 -2.37 -0.26
C GLU A 72 -1.85 -2.93 -0.55
N PHE A 73 -2.06 -4.23 -0.37
CA PHE A 73 -3.31 -4.91 -0.70
C PHE A 73 -4.09 -5.29 0.56
N LYS A 74 -5.36 -4.88 0.63
CA LYS A 74 -6.22 -5.07 1.81
C LYS A 74 -7.47 -5.87 1.46
N SER A 75 -7.50 -7.14 1.86
CA SER A 75 -8.69 -8.00 1.75
C SER A 75 -9.40 -8.14 3.11
N VAL A 76 -9.84 -7.01 3.66
CA VAL A 76 -10.51 -6.86 4.96
C VAL A 76 -11.99 -6.54 4.80
N ARG A 77 -12.80 -6.76 5.83
CA ARG A 77 -14.24 -6.37 5.85
C ARG A 77 -14.51 -5.08 6.63
N GLU A 78 -13.53 -4.61 7.39
CA GLU A 78 -13.63 -3.43 8.25
C GLU A 78 -12.53 -2.45 7.84
N VAL A 79 -12.90 -1.17 7.79
CA VAL A 79 -12.04 -0.05 7.42
C VAL A 79 -12.15 1.01 8.52
N PRO A 80 -11.03 1.54 9.06
CA PRO A 80 -9.64 1.21 8.75
C PRO A 80 -9.22 -0.21 9.19
N PRO A 81 -8.22 -0.83 8.53
CA PRO A 81 -7.64 -2.08 9.01
C PRO A 81 -6.92 -1.88 10.37
N PRO A 82 -6.80 -2.93 11.22
CA PRO A 82 -6.29 -2.84 12.61
C PRO A 82 -4.90 -2.23 12.82
N SER A 83 -4.11 -2.06 11.76
CA SER A 83 -2.76 -1.45 11.80
C SER A 83 -2.57 -0.36 10.75
N PHE A 84 -3.67 0.27 10.32
CA PHE A 84 -3.66 1.31 9.29
C PHE A 84 -2.64 2.41 9.60
N ASP A 85 -2.70 3.00 10.79
CA ASP A 85 -1.88 4.17 11.14
C ASP A 85 -0.40 3.87 11.05
N GLU A 86 0.03 2.77 11.67
CA GLU A 86 1.42 2.38 11.70
C GLU A 86 1.94 2.09 10.30
N GLN A 87 1.16 1.36 9.48
CA GLN A 87 1.56 1.00 8.12
C GLN A 87 1.56 2.21 7.19
N PHE A 88 0.51 3.02 7.21
CA PHE A 88 0.39 4.17 6.34
C PHE A 88 1.42 5.26 6.68
N VAL A 89 1.70 5.52 7.96
CA VAL A 89 2.80 6.42 8.35
C VAL A 89 4.16 5.88 7.90
N LYS A 90 4.38 4.56 7.92
CA LYS A 90 5.60 3.95 7.36
C LYS A 90 5.71 4.14 5.86
N ASP A 91 4.61 4.08 5.12
CA ASP A 91 4.59 4.36 3.67
C ASP A 91 4.94 5.83 3.40
N LEU A 92 4.36 6.74 4.19
CA LEU A 92 4.71 8.16 4.16
C LEU A 92 6.17 8.41 4.59
N LEU A 93 6.79 7.54 5.38
CA LEU A 93 8.21 7.65 5.77
C LEU A 93 9.16 6.93 4.82
N ASN A 94 8.65 6.16 3.85
CA ASN A 94 9.50 5.42 2.93
C ASN A 94 10.36 6.42 2.13
N LYS A 95 11.69 6.27 2.24
CA LYS A 95 12.66 7.17 1.62
C LYS A 95 12.71 7.06 0.10
N ASP A 96 12.20 5.95 -0.45
CA ASP A 96 12.14 5.73 -1.89
C ASP A 96 10.79 6.22 -2.48
N VAL A 97 9.90 6.75 -1.61
CA VAL A 97 8.68 7.48 -1.97
C VAL A 97 8.97 8.97 -1.91
N GLU A 98 8.97 9.61 -3.07
CA GLU A 98 9.20 11.04 -3.28
C GLU A 98 7.88 11.79 -3.53
N ASP A 99 6.87 11.10 -4.07
CA ASP A 99 5.55 11.66 -4.37
C ASP A 99 4.41 10.77 -3.86
N LEU A 100 3.30 11.39 -3.44
CA LEU A 100 2.13 10.69 -2.90
C LEU A 100 1.48 9.72 -3.91
N SER A 101 1.58 10.01 -5.21
CA SER A 101 1.07 9.11 -6.27
C SER A 101 1.83 7.78 -6.32
N GLN A 102 3.01 7.67 -5.70
CA GLN A 102 3.72 6.41 -5.60
C GLN A 102 3.12 5.46 -4.57
N ILE A 103 2.28 5.93 -3.64
CA ILE A 103 1.63 5.08 -2.64
C ILE A 103 0.27 4.63 -3.16
N LYS A 104 -0.01 3.33 -3.07
CA LYS A 104 -1.26 2.71 -3.50
C LYS A 104 -1.75 1.70 -2.47
N TRP A 105 -2.95 1.93 -1.93
CA TRP A 105 -3.65 1.00 -1.06
C TRP A 105 -4.87 0.47 -1.80
N ILE A 106 -4.82 -0.80 -2.20
CA ILE A 106 -5.84 -1.45 -3.02
C ILE A 106 -6.67 -2.37 -2.12
N PHE A 107 -7.97 -2.13 -2.05
CA PHE A 107 -8.92 -2.88 -1.25
C PHE A 107 -9.80 -3.80 -2.10
N ASP A 108 -10.11 -4.97 -1.53
CA ASP A 108 -10.97 -5.98 -2.12
C ASP A 108 -12.44 -5.52 -2.15
N GLY A 109 -12.92 -5.16 -3.35
CA GLY A 109 -14.28 -4.71 -3.61
C GLY A 109 -15.37 -5.75 -3.38
N LYS A 110 -15.00 -7.02 -3.19
CA LYS A 110 -15.97 -8.05 -2.79
C LYS A 110 -16.24 -8.05 -1.29
N LYS A 111 -15.37 -7.43 -0.50
CA LYS A 111 -15.48 -7.38 0.97
C LYS A 111 -15.92 -6.03 1.49
N ILE A 112 -15.57 -4.95 0.79
CA ILE A 112 -15.98 -3.58 1.12
C ILE A 112 -16.42 -2.82 -0.13
N ASP A 113 -17.23 -1.77 0.05
CA ASP A 113 -17.53 -0.82 -1.01
C ASP A 113 -16.65 0.44 -0.91
N LYS A 114 -16.78 1.33 -1.90
CA LYS A 114 -16.05 2.61 -1.92
C LYS A 114 -16.45 3.53 -0.76
N ALA A 115 -17.69 3.46 -0.30
CA ALA A 115 -18.17 4.31 0.79
C ALA A 115 -17.48 3.98 2.12
N ALA A 116 -17.09 2.72 2.33
CA ALA A 116 -16.30 2.30 3.48
C ALA A 116 -14.94 3.02 3.59
N LEU A 117 -14.36 3.48 2.46
CA LEU A 117 -13.10 4.22 2.49
C LEU A 117 -13.21 5.60 3.14
N GLU A 118 -14.40 6.21 3.20
CA GLU A 118 -14.57 7.52 3.84
C GLU A 118 -14.16 7.50 5.33
N ALA A 119 -14.22 6.34 5.99
CA ALA A 119 -13.71 6.16 7.34
C ALA A 119 -12.19 6.42 7.46
N LEU A 120 -11.43 6.23 6.38
CA LEU A 120 -9.99 6.55 6.35
C LEU A 120 -9.73 8.04 6.39
N LYS A 121 -10.60 8.90 5.84
CA LYS A 121 -10.41 10.37 5.93
C LYS A 121 -10.43 10.82 7.39
N ASN A 122 -11.39 10.32 8.17
CA ASN A 122 -11.45 10.58 9.60
C ASN A 122 -10.23 10.00 10.34
N ARG A 123 -9.74 8.83 9.89
CA ARG A 123 -8.56 8.22 10.50
C ARG A 123 -7.27 8.99 10.20
N ILE A 124 -7.15 9.57 8.99
CA ILE A 124 -6.02 10.41 8.57
C ILE A 124 -5.88 11.63 9.51
N ASP A 125 -6.99 12.23 9.93
CA ASP A 125 -6.96 13.35 10.88
C ASP A 125 -6.30 12.99 12.22
N ALA A 126 -6.51 11.75 12.67
CA ALA A 126 -5.98 11.23 13.92
C ALA A 126 -4.53 10.72 13.82
N LEU A 127 -3.92 10.68 12.62
CA LEU A 127 -2.56 10.15 12.47
C LEU A 127 -1.53 11.02 13.18
N ASP A 128 -0.60 10.37 13.88
CA ASP A 128 0.64 11.00 14.33
C ASP A 128 1.67 10.93 13.20
N ILE A 129 1.79 12.01 12.42
CA ILE A 129 2.68 12.10 11.27
C ILE A 129 3.95 12.85 11.70
N PRO A 130 5.11 12.18 11.79
CA PRO A 130 6.34 12.83 12.24
C PRO A 130 6.92 13.77 11.17
N GLU A 131 7.72 14.74 11.61
CA GLU A 131 8.34 15.77 10.77
C GLU A 131 8.97 15.27 9.45
N PRO A 132 9.77 14.19 9.45
CA PRO A 132 10.38 13.71 8.21
C PRO A 132 9.36 13.30 7.14
N ALA A 133 8.16 12.89 7.52
CA ALA A 133 7.13 12.41 6.59
C ALA A 133 6.44 13.55 5.83
N TRP A 134 6.18 14.69 6.47
CA TRP A 134 5.54 15.83 5.79
C TRP A 134 6.55 16.75 5.12
N LYS A 135 7.76 16.91 5.69
CA LYS A 135 8.82 17.71 5.04
C LYS A 135 9.25 17.17 3.70
N LYS A 136 9.30 15.84 3.54
CA LYS A 136 9.74 15.23 2.27
C LYS A 136 8.79 15.52 1.10
N PHE A 137 7.52 15.82 1.38
CA PHE A 137 6.53 16.21 0.38
C PHE A 137 6.39 17.72 0.26
N GLU A 138 7.39 18.49 0.74
CA GLU A 138 7.42 19.95 0.70
C GLU A 138 6.23 20.63 1.41
N MET A 139 5.63 19.93 2.39
CA MET A 139 4.58 20.50 3.24
C MET A 139 5.20 21.28 4.39
N SER A 140 4.47 22.26 4.91
CA SER A 140 4.87 23.09 6.06
C SER A 140 4.52 22.48 7.42
N SER A 141 3.56 21.55 7.47
CA SER A 141 3.19 20.83 8.70
C SER A 141 2.54 19.46 8.43
N ALA A 142 2.30 18.70 9.50
CA ALA A 142 1.55 17.46 9.45
C ALA A 142 0.08 17.70 9.04
N GLU A 143 -0.52 18.79 9.50
CA GLU A 143 -1.89 19.19 9.18
C GLU A 143 -2.06 19.47 7.69
N GLU A 144 -1.11 20.19 7.07
CA GLU A 144 -1.15 20.46 5.63
C GLU A 144 -1.09 19.15 4.82
N LEU A 145 -0.23 18.21 5.22
CA LEU A 145 -0.19 16.89 4.58
C LEU A 145 -1.52 16.13 4.76
N LYS A 146 -2.13 16.15 5.94
CA LYS A 146 -3.43 15.51 6.19
C LYS A 146 -4.54 16.12 5.33
N GLU A 147 -4.59 17.44 5.21
CA GLU A 147 -5.53 18.14 4.33
C GLU A 147 -5.33 17.72 2.88
N LYS A 148 -4.08 17.68 2.41
CA LYS A 148 -3.73 17.24 1.06
C LYS A 148 -4.17 15.79 0.79
N LEU A 149 -3.87 14.87 1.71
CA LEU A 149 -4.22 13.45 1.63
C LEU A 149 -5.73 13.20 1.54
N LYS A 150 -6.54 14.08 2.15
CA LYS A 150 -8.00 13.98 2.14
C LYS A 150 -8.67 14.63 0.93
N THR A 151 -7.95 15.37 0.10
CA THR A 151 -8.52 15.89 -1.16
C THR A 151 -8.98 14.73 -2.04
N ASP A 152 -10.15 14.83 -2.68
CA ASP A 152 -10.70 13.70 -3.44
C ASP A 152 -9.75 13.20 -4.54
N VAL A 153 -8.95 14.07 -5.14
CA VAL A 153 -7.95 13.68 -6.16
C VAL A 153 -6.88 12.77 -5.56
N ILE A 154 -6.25 13.19 -4.45
CA ILE A 154 -5.17 12.42 -3.82
C ILE A 154 -5.73 11.19 -3.12
N PHE A 155 -6.83 11.34 -2.39
CA PHE A 155 -7.45 10.27 -1.63
C PHE A 155 -7.86 9.10 -2.55
N ASN A 156 -8.56 9.38 -3.65
CA ASN A 156 -8.98 8.35 -4.60
C ASN A 156 -7.82 7.80 -5.43
N ASP A 157 -6.68 8.50 -5.51
CA ASP A 157 -5.50 7.97 -6.18
C ASP A 157 -4.70 7.02 -5.28
N ILE A 158 -4.63 7.31 -3.97
CA ILE A 158 -3.97 6.43 -2.99
C ILE A 158 -4.85 5.24 -2.65
N PHE A 159 -6.10 5.46 -2.25
CA PHE A 159 -7.00 4.41 -1.76
C PHE A 159 -8.00 4.01 -2.85
N LYS A 160 -7.91 2.76 -3.33
CA LYS A 160 -8.75 2.24 -4.42
C LYS A 160 -9.47 0.98 -3.98
N VAL A 161 -10.76 0.86 -4.31
CA VAL A 161 -11.51 -0.39 -4.20
C VAL A 161 -11.57 -1.02 -5.58
N VAL A 162 -11.23 -2.30 -5.70
CA VAL A 162 -11.22 -3.02 -6.99
C VAL A 162 -11.91 -4.38 -6.87
N GLU A 163 -12.76 -4.68 -7.86
CA GLU A 163 -13.52 -5.94 -7.99
C GLU A 163 -12.69 -7.14 -8.45
#